data_AF-A0A6J0BAX4-F1
#
_entry.id   AF-A0A6J0BAX4-F1
#
_cell.length_a   1.000
_cell.length_b   1.000
_cell.length_c   1.000
_cell.angle_alpha   90.00
_cell.angle_beta   90.00
_cell.angle_gamma   90.00
#
_symmetry.space_group_name_H-M   'P 1'
#
loop_
_entity.id
_entity.type
_entity.pdbx_description
1 polymer ?
#
loop_
_entity_poly.entity_id
_entity_poly.type
_entity_poly.pdbx_seq_one_letter_code
_entity_poly.pdbx_strand_id
1 'polypeptide(L)'
;MDDSSLDEGPSVDFGRATLEIAKENEASHQSQGETSSRNTVPEITSANNVPGVAQTPKNVTTLPFKRLDAHTFFSDRNDVVERAIKDCTDTLTKDVDGEIIGCWLLTQISLWDTEKERLVLLTQNALFSVKYDFISLKALEFSRVPLSEIDTVVNGELVYPPTSLVPGRNMVGLQLMWNKGKPLPLEKKWNPFVKNIPWLTFASHPLFWHKGTDLEKMKFDVEGLHVALVSLIGENCHVVSNSIVLENYLGLGALLHNRNALGFFKIRGKVSF
;
A
#
# COMPACT_ATOMS: atom_id res chain seq x y z
N MET A 1 -54.40 -23.92 -19.65
CA MET A 1 -54.84 -23.29 -18.41
C MET A 1 -54.39 -24.24 -17.33
N ASP A 2 -53.28 -23.95 -16.68
CA ASP A 2 -52.82 -24.66 -15.50
C ASP A 2 -52.40 -23.61 -14.48
N ASP A 3 -52.74 -23.87 -13.24
CA ASP A 3 -52.77 -22.92 -12.13
C ASP A 3 -51.69 -23.33 -11.12
N SER A 4 -50.90 -22.38 -10.63
CA SER A 4 -50.05 -22.56 -9.44
C SER A 4 -49.55 -21.22 -8.94
N SER A 5 -50.17 -20.77 -7.86
CA SER A 5 -49.84 -19.56 -7.10
C SER A 5 -48.38 -19.51 -6.64
N LEU A 6 -47.78 -18.32 -6.72
CA LEU A 6 -46.51 -18.03 -6.06
C LEU A 6 -46.73 -17.87 -4.55
N ASP A 7 -45.91 -18.56 -3.75
CA ASP A 7 -45.95 -18.54 -2.29
C ASP A 7 -45.34 -17.24 -1.74
N GLU A 8 -46.02 -16.61 -0.79
CA GLU A 8 -45.71 -15.25 -0.30
C GLU A 8 -44.83 -15.34 0.96
N GLY A 9 -43.52 -15.19 0.77
CA GLY A 9 -42.54 -15.23 1.87
C GLY A 9 -42.73 -14.09 2.89
N PRO A 10 -42.48 -14.33 4.19
CA PRO A 10 -42.89 -13.41 5.26
C PRO A 10 -42.15 -12.06 5.21
N SER A 11 -42.91 -10.99 5.43
CA SER A 11 -42.42 -9.63 5.53
C SER A 11 -41.62 -9.41 6.82
N VAL A 12 -40.33 -9.07 6.68
CA VAL A 12 -39.46 -8.73 7.81
C VAL A 12 -39.55 -7.23 8.08
N ASP A 13 -40.26 -6.87 9.16
CA ASP A 13 -40.37 -5.49 9.64
C ASP A 13 -39.08 -5.05 10.35
N PHE A 14 -38.43 -3.98 9.86
CA PHE A 14 -37.20 -3.42 10.44
C PHE A 14 -37.48 -2.41 11.58
N GLY A 15 -38.43 -2.75 12.44
CA GLY A 15 -38.85 -1.96 13.59
C GLY A 15 -37.91 -2.05 14.79
N ARG A 16 -37.04 -1.04 14.96
CA ARG A 16 -36.33 -0.69 16.21
C ARG A 16 -35.38 -1.74 16.82
N ALA A 17 -34.09 -1.58 16.54
CA ALA A 17 -33.02 -2.04 17.45
C ALA A 17 -32.44 -0.85 18.22
N THR A 18 -32.84 -0.69 19.49
CA THR A 18 -32.23 0.28 20.41
C THR A 18 -31.03 -0.36 21.11
N LEU A 19 -29.87 0.29 21.07
CA LEU A 19 -28.68 -0.15 21.81
C LEU A 19 -28.73 0.40 23.25
N GLU A 20 -28.87 -0.48 24.23
CA GLU A 20 -28.59 -0.14 25.63
C GLU A 20 -27.09 -0.27 25.93
N ILE A 21 -26.52 0.74 26.57
CA ILE A 21 -25.11 0.75 27.00
C ILE A 21 -25.07 0.40 28.48
N ALA A 22 -24.59 -0.80 28.81
CA ALA A 22 -24.31 -1.18 30.19
C ALA A 22 -23.20 -0.29 30.76
N LYS A 23 -23.44 0.27 31.95
CA LYS A 23 -22.54 1.18 32.65
C LYS A 23 -21.97 0.48 33.88
N GLU A 24 -20.74 -0.03 33.79
CA GLU A 24 -20.02 -0.50 34.97
C GLU A 24 -19.28 0.66 35.64
N ASN A 25 -19.49 0.80 36.95
CA ASN A 25 -18.90 1.84 37.79
C ASN A 25 -17.56 1.38 38.39
N GLU A 26 -16.72 2.35 38.71
CA GLU A 26 -15.51 2.18 39.51
C GLU A 26 -15.82 1.67 40.93
N ALA A 27 -14.95 0.81 41.47
CA ALA A 27 -14.79 0.62 42.90
C ALA A 27 -13.35 0.23 43.25
N SER A 28 -12.69 1.07 44.06
CA SER A 28 -11.36 0.87 44.63
C SER A 28 -11.38 -0.05 45.87
N HIS A 29 -10.29 -0.77 46.16
CA HIS A 29 -9.89 -1.07 47.55
C HIS A 29 -8.38 -1.36 47.72
N GLN A 30 -7.84 -0.95 48.87
CA GLN A 30 -6.45 -1.15 49.33
C GLN A 30 -6.42 -1.99 50.63
N SER A 31 -5.40 -2.86 50.79
CA SER A 31 -4.69 -3.22 52.06
C SER A 31 -3.65 -4.34 51.76
N GLN A 32 -2.36 -4.19 52.03
CA GLN A 32 -1.60 -4.56 53.27
C GLN A 32 -1.86 -6.00 53.76
N GLY A 33 -0.88 -6.90 53.98
CA GLY A 33 0.60 -6.90 53.88
C GLY A 33 1.17 -8.32 53.62
N GLU A 34 2.36 -8.82 54.03
CA GLU A 34 3.52 -8.32 54.82
C GLU A 34 4.79 -9.21 54.61
N THR A 35 5.98 -8.73 55.08
CA THR A 35 7.27 -9.43 55.44
C THR A 35 7.75 -10.71 54.71
N SER A 36 8.96 -10.78 54.11
CA SER A 36 10.24 -10.85 54.85
C SER A 36 11.53 -10.73 54.01
N SER A 37 12.33 -9.69 54.30
CA SER A 37 13.80 -9.62 54.45
C SER A 37 14.79 -10.53 53.67
N ARG A 38 15.67 -9.90 52.86
CA ARG A 38 17.14 -9.91 53.11
C ARG A 38 17.91 -8.81 52.34
N ASN A 39 18.98 -8.31 52.99
CA ASN A 39 19.89 -7.24 52.55
C ASN A 39 20.75 -7.69 51.34
N THR A 40 21.40 -6.84 50.54
CA THR A 40 22.56 -5.99 50.94
C THR A 40 22.88 -4.94 49.86
N VAL A 41 23.35 -3.75 50.27
CA VAL A 41 23.97 -2.70 49.42
C VAL A 41 25.26 -2.23 50.11
N PRO A 42 26.35 -2.02 49.36
CA PRO A 42 27.00 -0.70 49.27
C PRO A 42 27.47 -0.40 47.82
N GLU A 43 27.87 0.80 47.39
CA GLU A 43 27.68 2.20 47.83
C GLU A 43 28.07 3.11 46.64
N ILE A 44 27.79 4.42 46.73
CA ILE A 44 27.89 5.39 45.63
C ILE A 44 29.26 6.11 45.62
N THR A 45 29.78 6.42 44.43
CA THR A 45 30.57 7.64 44.13
C THR A 45 30.36 7.97 42.64
N SER A 46 29.66 9.06 42.28
CA SER A 46 30.19 10.44 42.10
C SER A 46 31.24 10.57 40.98
N ALA A 47 31.19 11.52 40.04
CA ALA A 47 30.19 12.50 39.57
C ALA A 47 30.72 13.12 38.24
N ASN A 48 29.86 13.73 37.40
CA ASN A 48 30.08 15.04 36.72
C ASN A 48 29.16 15.30 35.49
N ASN A 49 28.30 16.31 35.63
CA ASN A 49 27.92 17.38 34.68
C ASN A 49 28.05 17.18 33.16
N VAL A 50 26.93 17.30 32.42
CA VAL A 50 26.54 18.52 31.64
C VAL A 50 25.01 18.52 31.44
N PRO A 51 24.28 19.64 31.65
CA PRO A 51 22.84 19.73 31.36
C PRO A 51 22.55 20.24 29.94
N GLY A 52 21.43 19.79 29.36
CA GLY A 52 20.73 20.58 28.33
C GLY A 52 21.01 20.28 26.86
N VAL A 53 20.80 19.06 26.40
CA VAL A 53 20.28 18.83 25.04
C VAL A 53 18.98 18.04 25.18
N ALA A 54 17.86 18.69 24.84
CA ALA A 54 16.57 18.02 24.76
C ALA A 54 16.65 16.96 23.67
N GLN A 55 16.71 15.69 24.06
CA GLN A 55 16.62 14.58 23.12
C GLN A 55 15.19 14.60 22.56
N THR A 56 15.02 15.18 21.38
CA THR A 56 13.84 14.94 20.57
C THR A 56 13.65 13.42 20.47
N PRO A 57 12.47 12.89 20.81
CA PRO A 57 12.27 11.45 20.78
C PRO A 57 12.55 10.96 19.37
N LYS A 58 13.57 10.11 19.22
CA LYS A 58 13.92 9.51 17.93
C LYS A 58 12.65 8.94 17.34
N ASN A 59 12.27 9.41 16.14
CA ASN A 59 11.13 8.88 15.42
C ASN A 59 11.25 7.36 15.41
N VAL A 60 10.35 6.68 16.11
CA VAL A 60 10.27 5.23 16.06
C VAL A 60 9.80 4.92 14.65
N THR A 61 10.72 4.54 13.77
CA THR A 61 10.42 4.22 12.37
C THR A 61 9.45 3.04 12.34
N THR A 62 8.16 3.35 12.32
CA THR A 62 7.11 2.34 12.31
C THR A 62 7.16 1.66 10.97
N LEU A 63 7.53 0.37 10.97
CA LEU A 63 7.42 -0.51 9.81
C LEU A 63 6.04 -0.32 9.16
N PRO A 64 5.98 -0.04 7.84
CA PRO A 64 4.71 0.05 7.14
C PRO A 64 3.97 -1.30 7.26
N PHE A 65 2.65 -1.26 7.22
CA PHE A 65 1.79 -2.44 7.30
C PHE A 65 1.96 -3.35 8.54
N LYS A 66 2.51 -2.85 9.67
CA LYS A 66 2.68 -3.61 10.94
C LYS A 66 1.42 -4.31 11.49
N ARG A 67 0.21 -3.92 11.04
CA ARG A 67 -1.08 -4.52 11.45
C ARG A 67 -1.73 -5.43 10.40
N LEU A 68 -1.06 -5.68 9.26
CA LEU A 68 -1.58 -6.59 8.24
C LEU A 68 -1.05 -8.00 8.47
N ASP A 69 -1.96 -8.97 8.46
CA ASP A 69 -1.64 -10.38 8.26
C ASP A 69 -1.37 -10.63 6.77
N ALA A 70 -0.23 -11.26 6.45
CA ALA A 70 0.15 -11.63 5.09
C ALA A 70 -0.70 -12.79 4.54
N HIS A 71 -1.09 -13.76 5.37
CA HIS A 71 -1.86 -14.93 4.94
C HIS A 71 -3.29 -14.61 4.51
N THR A 72 -3.76 -13.38 4.81
CA THR A 72 -5.03 -12.88 4.29
C THR A 72 -4.96 -12.44 2.82
N PHE A 73 -3.79 -12.27 2.21
CA PHE A 73 -3.66 -11.93 0.78
C PHE A 73 -3.82 -13.18 -0.10
N PHE A 74 -4.54 -13.06 -1.23
CA PHE A 74 -4.59 -14.15 -2.20
C PHE A 74 -3.24 -14.37 -2.89
N SER A 75 -2.44 -13.31 -3.07
CA SER A 75 -1.06 -13.31 -3.55
C SER A 75 -0.03 -13.89 -2.55
N ASP A 76 -0.42 -14.19 -1.30
CA ASP A 76 0.43 -14.93 -0.37
C ASP A 76 0.48 -16.44 -0.69
N ARG A 77 -0.53 -16.97 -1.38
CA ARG A 77 -0.56 -18.38 -1.78
C ARG A 77 0.59 -18.71 -2.75
N ASN A 78 1.11 -19.93 -2.65
CA ASN A 78 2.14 -20.44 -3.55
C ASN A 78 1.65 -20.43 -5.00
N ASP A 79 2.56 -20.14 -5.93
CA ASP A 79 2.37 -20.16 -7.39
C ASP A 79 1.31 -19.20 -7.95
N VAL A 80 0.58 -18.44 -7.11
CA VAL A 80 -0.48 -17.52 -7.55
C VAL A 80 0.08 -16.28 -8.22
N VAL A 81 1.21 -15.75 -7.75
CA VAL A 81 1.90 -14.61 -8.38
C VAL A 81 2.59 -15.08 -9.67
N GLU A 82 3.20 -16.25 -9.65
CA GLU A 82 3.87 -16.89 -10.77
C GLU A 82 2.89 -17.18 -11.92
N ARG A 83 1.69 -17.68 -11.58
CA ARG A 83 0.59 -17.84 -12.54
C ARG A 83 0.13 -16.51 -13.10
N ALA A 84 -0.09 -15.50 -12.26
CA ALA A 84 -0.51 -14.18 -12.72
C ALA A 84 0.53 -13.52 -13.66
N ILE A 85 1.82 -13.71 -13.38
CA ILE A 85 2.92 -13.31 -14.26
C ILE A 85 2.80 -14.01 -15.60
N LYS A 86 2.70 -15.35 -15.61
CA LYS A 86 2.58 -16.13 -16.84
C LYS A 86 1.35 -15.72 -17.67
N ASP A 87 0.18 -15.66 -17.04
CA ASP A 87 -1.09 -15.30 -17.70
C ASP A 87 -1.01 -13.89 -18.31
N CYS A 88 -0.34 -12.95 -17.64
CA CYS A 88 -0.15 -11.59 -18.15
C CYS A 88 0.89 -11.52 -19.27
N THR A 89 2.00 -12.26 -19.19
CA THR A 89 2.97 -12.43 -20.28
C THR A 89 2.26 -12.94 -21.53
N ASP A 90 1.61 -14.11 -21.44
CA ASP A 90 0.97 -14.80 -22.57
C ASP A 90 -0.16 -13.96 -23.21
N THR A 91 -0.79 -13.04 -22.45
CA THR A 91 -1.93 -12.23 -22.91
C THR A 91 -1.57 -10.81 -23.37
N LEU A 92 -0.57 -10.17 -22.74
CA LEU A 92 -0.32 -8.72 -22.87
C LEU A 92 0.91 -8.38 -23.70
N THR A 93 1.99 -9.16 -23.62
CA THR A 93 3.19 -8.88 -24.42
C THR A 93 2.99 -9.37 -25.84
N LYS A 94 3.09 -8.44 -26.79
CA LYS A 94 3.11 -8.70 -28.23
C LYS A 94 4.54 -8.49 -28.74
N ASP A 95 4.86 -9.04 -29.91
CA ASP A 95 6.20 -8.95 -30.53
C ASP A 95 6.75 -7.52 -30.69
N VAL A 96 5.90 -6.50 -30.58
CA VAL A 96 6.24 -5.06 -30.65
C VAL A 96 6.94 -4.54 -29.40
N ASP A 97 6.64 -5.12 -28.23
CA ASP A 97 7.07 -4.57 -26.93
C ASP A 97 8.47 -5.03 -26.49
N GLY A 98 9.06 -5.97 -27.22
CA GLY A 98 10.34 -6.61 -26.89
C GLY A 98 10.23 -7.63 -25.76
N GLU A 99 11.37 -8.17 -25.34
CA GLU A 99 11.46 -9.16 -24.28
C GLU A 99 11.05 -8.58 -22.91
N ILE A 100 10.55 -9.44 -22.02
CA ILE A 100 10.28 -9.10 -20.60
C ILE A 100 11.61 -9.04 -19.85
N ILE A 101 11.87 -7.90 -19.23
CA ILE A 101 13.04 -7.64 -18.39
C ILE A 101 12.76 -7.99 -16.93
N GLY A 102 11.52 -7.83 -16.47
CA GLY A 102 11.11 -8.25 -15.14
C GLY A 102 9.63 -8.05 -14.84
N CYS A 103 9.16 -8.70 -13.77
CA CYS A 103 7.79 -8.64 -13.30
C CYS A 103 7.76 -8.50 -11.77
N TRP A 104 6.95 -7.57 -11.26
CA TRP A 104 6.80 -7.28 -9.84
C TRP A 104 5.33 -7.19 -9.46
N LEU A 105 4.98 -7.61 -8.26
CA LEU A 105 3.70 -7.27 -7.64
C LEU A 105 3.93 -6.09 -6.70
N LEU A 106 3.35 -4.93 -7.01
CA LEU A 106 3.60 -3.66 -6.33
C LEU A 106 2.31 -2.98 -5.86
N THR A 107 2.46 -1.98 -5.00
CA THR A 107 1.38 -1.07 -4.61
C THR A 107 1.40 0.14 -5.54
N GLN A 108 0.40 0.29 -6.41
CA GLN A 108 0.20 1.54 -7.14
C GLN A 108 -0.59 2.53 -6.28
N ILE A 109 -0.07 3.74 -6.11
CA ILE A 109 -0.70 4.84 -5.37
C ILE A 109 -1.39 5.76 -6.39
N SER A 110 -2.66 6.09 -6.16
CA SER A 110 -3.38 7.05 -7.01
C SER A 110 -3.10 8.49 -6.61
N LEU A 111 -3.51 9.45 -7.44
CA LEU A 111 -3.51 10.88 -7.09
C LEU A 111 -4.22 11.16 -5.76
N TRP A 112 -5.29 10.41 -5.48
CA TRP A 112 -6.12 10.52 -4.27
C TRP A 112 -5.63 9.62 -3.13
N ASP A 113 -4.33 9.30 -3.09
CA ASP A 113 -3.67 8.44 -2.10
C ASP A 113 -4.42 7.10 -1.88
N THR A 114 -5.02 6.49 -2.92
CA THR A 114 -5.61 5.14 -2.78
C THR A 114 -4.60 4.08 -3.23
N GLU A 115 -4.19 3.20 -2.32
CA GLU A 115 -3.27 2.09 -2.58
C GLU A 115 -3.95 0.91 -3.27
N LYS A 116 -3.41 0.44 -4.39
CA LYS A 116 -3.99 -0.67 -5.18
C LYS A 116 -2.94 -1.70 -5.54
N GLU A 117 -3.25 -2.97 -5.35
CA GLU A 117 -2.41 -4.10 -5.78
C GLU A 117 -2.33 -4.13 -7.32
N ARG A 118 -1.12 -4.14 -7.87
CA ARG A 118 -0.87 -4.15 -9.31
C ARG A 118 0.28 -5.07 -9.65
N LEU A 119 0.05 -5.92 -10.64
CA LEU A 119 1.14 -6.63 -11.29
C LEU A 119 1.76 -5.69 -12.33
N VAL A 120 3.05 -5.46 -12.22
CA VAL A 120 3.83 -4.57 -13.06
C VAL A 120 4.78 -5.41 -13.90
N LEU A 121 4.71 -5.28 -15.23
CA LEU A 121 5.61 -5.94 -16.17
C LEU A 121 6.43 -4.88 -16.89
N LEU A 122 7.75 -5.07 -16.95
CA LEU A 122 8.68 -4.23 -17.70
C LEU A 122 9.20 -5.01 -18.90
N THR A 123 9.01 -4.46 -20.08
CA THR A 123 9.64 -4.94 -21.32
C THR A 123 10.71 -3.95 -21.78
N GLN A 124 11.46 -4.31 -22.82
CA GLN A 124 12.44 -3.43 -23.45
C GLN A 124 11.86 -2.06 -23.88
N ASN A 125 10.59 -2.02 -24.32
CA ASN A 125 9.98 -0.82 -24.90
C ASN A 125 8.81 -0.23 -24.09
N ALA A 126 8.25 -0.95 -23.11
CA ALA A 126 7.08 -0.47 -22.36
C ALA A 126 7.01 -0.98 -20.91
N LEU A 127 6.31 -0.22 -20.07
CA LEU A 127 5.86 -0.64 -18.75
C LEU A 127 4.35 -0.92 -18.79
N PHE A 128 3.93 -2.03 -18.21
CA PHE A 128 2.53 -2.40 -18.02
C PHE A 128 2.20 -2.37 -16.52
N SER A 129 1.11 -1.71 -16.14
CA SER A 129 0.47 -1.88 -14.82
C SER A 129 -0.88 -2.56 -14.99
N VAL A 130 -1.05 -3.72 -14.37
CA VAL A 130 -2.18 -4.64 -14.55
C VAL A 130 -2.96 -4.80 -13.24
N LYS A 131 -4.27 -4.54 -13.30
CA LYS A 131 -5.22 -4.99 -12.28
C LYS A 131 -5.53 -6.47 -12.54
N TYR A 132 -4.73 -7.35 -11.94
CA TYR A 132 -4.98 -8.78 -11.95
C TYR A 132 -5.87 -9.16 -10.76
N ASP A 133 -6.91 -9.94 -11.01
CA ASP A 133 -7.78 -10.49 -9.98
C ASP A 133 -7.23 -11.82 -9.48
N PHE A 134 -6.68 -11.82 -8.26
CA PHE A 134 -6.12 -13.00 -7.63
C PHE A 134 -7.17 -13.97 -7.04
N ILE A 135 -8.45 -13.63 -7.11
CA ILE A 135 -9.58 -14.50 -6.72
C ILE A 135 -10.07 -15.26 -7.96
N SER A 136 -10.35 -14.55 -9.06
CA SER A 136 -10.83 -15.17 -10.31
C SER A 136 -9.73 -15.61 -11.28
N LEU A 137 -8.46 -15.29 -10.97
CA LEU A 137 -7.27 -15.56 -11.79
C LEU A 137 -7.39 -14.97 -13.20
N LYS A 138 -7.58 -13.65 -13.27
CA LYS A 138 -7.82 -12.95 -14.54
C LYS A 138 -7.31 -11.51 -14.54
N ALA A 139 -6.67 -11.09 -15.64
CA ALA A 139 -6.40 -9.68 -15.91
C ALA A 139 -7.72 -8.92 -16.20
N LEU A 140 -8.03 -7.88 -15.41
CA LEU A 140 -9.27 -7.11 -15.52
C LEU A 140 -9.11 -5.80 -16.29
N GLU A 141 -8.02 -5.09 -16.06
CA GLU A 141 -7.70 -3.77 -16.65
C GLU A 141 -6.17 -3.64 -16.69
N PHE A 142 -5.61 -3.05 -17.74
CA PHE A 142 -4.19 -2.73 -17.79
C PHE A 142 -3.96 -1.34 -18.38
N SER A 143 -2.83 -0.74 -18.03
CA SER A 143 -2.29 0.47 -18.66
C SER A 143 -0.89 0.17 -19.16
N ARG A 144 -0.60 0.53 -20.41
CA ARG A 144 0.71 0.41 -21.05
C ARG A 144 1.28 1.81 -21.26
N VAL A 145 2.51 2.06 -20.81
CA VAL A 145 3.26 3.30 -20.99
C VAL A 145 4.54 2.97 -21.75
N PRO A 146 4.76 3.49 -22.97
CA PRO A 146 6.04 3.33 -23.67
C PRO A 146 7.18 3.97 -22.86
N LEU A 147 8.34 3.31 -22.78
CA LEU A 147 9.49 3.90 -22.08
C LEU A 147 9.98 5.19 -22.75
N SER A 148 9.75 5.35 -24.05
CA SER A 148 10.04 6.57 -24.82
C SER A 148 9.13 7.76 -24.50
N GLU A 149 8.01 7.57 -23.79
CA GLU A 149 7.16 8.67 -23.31
C GLU A 149 7.60 9.19 -21.93
N ILE A 150 8.32 8.38 -21.14
CA ILE A 150 8.75 8.73 -19.78
C ILE A 150 9.85 9.78 -19.85
N ASP A 151 9.56 11.01 -19.39
CA ASP A 151 10.52 12.11 -19.38
C ASP A 151 11.23 12.29 -18.03
N THR A 152 10.60 11.85 -16.94
CA THR A 152 11.16 11.98 -15.59
C THR A 152 10.87 10.72 -14.76
N VAL A 153 11.88 10.25 -14.03
CA VAL A 153 11.76 9.21 -13.01
C VAL A 153 12.23 9.76 -11.67
N VAL A 154 11.36 9.72 -10.68
CA VAL A 154 11.65 10.16 -9.31
C VAL A 154 11.64 8.94 -8.39
N ASN A 155 12.72 8.72 -7.65
CA ASN A 155 12.77 7.73 -6.57
C ASN A 155 12.98 8.41 -5.21
N GLY A 156 12.25 8.01 -4.18
CA GLY A 156 12.45 8.55 -2.84
C GLY A 156 11.27 8.36 -1.89
N GLU A 157 11.34 9.01 -0.73
CA GLU A 157 10.33 8.85 0.32
C GLU A 157 8.97 9.42 -0.09
N LEU A 158 7.91 8.65 0.18
CA LEU A 158 6.52 9.07 0.02
C LEU A 158 6.09 9.93 1.20
N VAL A 159 5.96 11.23 0.95
CA VAL A 159 5.66 12.24 1.97
C VAL A 159 4.32 12.93 1.70
N TYR A 160 3.63 13.31 2.77
CA TYR A 160 2.52 14.25 2.67
C TYR A 160 3.04 15.69 2.71
N PRO A 161 2.33 16.67 2.14
CA PRO A 161 2.62 18.09 2.30
C PRO A 161 2.86 18.49 3.78
N PRO A 162 3.74 19.47 4.08
CA PRO A 162 4.07 19.85 5.46
C PRO A 162 2.89 20.33 6.32
N THR A 163 1.76 20.69 5.69
CA THR A 163 0.50 21.04 6.35
C THR A 163 -0.36 19.83 6.78
N SER A 164 0.12 18.61 6.52
CA SER A 164 -0.58 17.37 6.85
C SER A 164 -0.55 17.05 8.34
N LEU A 165 -1.70 16.63 8.86
CA LEU A 165 -1.84 16.02 10.19
C LEU A 165 -1.76 14.49 10.14
N VAL A 166 -1.59 13.89 8.95
CA VAL A 166 -1.47 12.45 8.77
C VAL A 166 -0.01 12.03 9.02
N PRO A 167 0.26 11.02 9.87
CA PRO A 167 1.62 10.50 10.08
C PRO A 167 2.30 10.10 8.78
N GLY A 168 3.62 10.31 8.70
CA GLY A 168 4.43 9.94 7.53
C GLY A 168 4.32 8.46 7.18
N ARG A 169 4.37 8.13 5.89
CA ARG A 169 4.16 6.77 5.39
C ARG A 169 5.34 5.83 5.67
N ASN A 170 6.56 6.36 5.88
CA ASN A 170 7.80 5.60 6.04
C ASN A 170 8.01 4.55 4.92
N MET A 171 7.71 4.93 3.68
CA MET A 171 7.83 4.08 2.49
C MET A 171 8.59 4.83 1.41
N VAL A 172 9.48 4.13 0.72
CA VAL A 172 10.07 4.59 -0.54
C VAL A 172 9.09 4.27 -1.67
N GLY A 173 9.07 5.12 -2.69
CA GLY A 173 8.29 4.93 -3.90
C GLY A 173 9.03 5.41 -5.15
N LEU A 174 8.54 4.93 -6.28
CA LEU A 174 9.02 5.26 -7.62
C LEU A 174 7.88 5.96 -8.39
N GLN A 175 8.13 7.17 -8.87
CA GLN A 175 7.19 7.93 -9.70
C GLN A 175 7.73 8.11 -11.11
N LEU A 176 6.93 7.75 -12.11
CA LEU A 176 7.26 7.79 -13.53
C LEU A 176 6.36 8.82 -14.21
N MET A 177 6.91 9.83 -14.87
CA MET A 177 6.16 10.98 -15.36
C MET A 177 6.39 11.22 -16.86
N TRP A 178 5.35 11.67 -17.55
CA TRP A 178 5.37 12.01 -18.99
C TRP A 178 4.65 13.35 -19.27
N ASN A 179 4.73 14.29 -18.32
CA ASN A 179 4.16 15.64 -18.39
C ASN A 179 5.20 16.77 -18.39
N LYS A 180 6.50 16.46 -18.39
CA LYS A 180 7.61 17.42 -18.33
C LYS A 180 7.50 18.35 -17.12
N GLY A 181 7.13 17.79 -15.97
CA GLY A 181 6.91 18.52 -14.71
C GLY A 181 5.72 19.48 -14.70
N LYS A 182 4.88 19.53 -15.74
CA LYS A 182 3.75 20.46 -15.81
C LYS A 182 2.66 20.08 -14.79
N PRO A 183 2.11 21.04 -14.01
CA PRO A 183 1.07 20.75 -13.04
C PRO A 183 -0.21 20.22 -13.72
N LEU A 184 -0.93 19.34 -13.02
CA LEU A 184 -2.26 18.89 -13.47
C LEU A 184 -3.24 20.09 -13.55
N PRO A 185 -4.10 20.13 -14.59
CA PRO A 185 -5.28 21.00 -14.58
C PRO A 185 -6.13 20.77 -13.33
N LEU A 186 -6.67 21.86 -12.76
CA LEU A 186 -7.44 21.81 -11.51
C LEU A 186 -8.62 20.82 -11.59
N GLU A 187 -9.30 20.77 -12.73
CA GLU A 187 -10.38 19.80 -13.03
C GLU A 187 -9.98 18.34 -12.78
N LYS A 188 -8.75 17.96 -13.16
CA LYS A 188 -8.22 16.62 -12.92
C LYS A 188 -7.86 16.40 -11.45
N LYS A 189 -7.40 17.45 -10.73
CA LYS A 189 -7.11 17.36 -9.29
C LYS A 189 -8.36 17.05 -8.47
N TRP A 190 -9.52 17.61 -8.84
CA TRP A 190 -10.79 17.47 -8.10
C TRP A 190 -11.63 16.22 -8.44
N ASN A 191 -11.21 15.37 -9.39
CA ASN A 191 -11.96 14.17 -9.76
C ASN A 191 -11.35 12.88 -9.15
N PRO A 192 -12.00 12.21 -8.18
CA PRO A 192 -11.51 10.96 -7.57
C PRO A 192 -11.51 9.75 -8.51
N PHE A 193 -12.22 9.82 -9.63
CA PHE A 193 -12.29 8.79 -10.66
C PHE A 193 -11.48 9.15 -11.92
N VAL A 194 -10.60 10.16 -11.84
CA VAL A 194 -9.79 10.59 -12.99
C VAL A 194 -8.93 9.43 -13.51
N LYS A 195 -9.16 9.07 -14.77
CA LYS A 195 -8.27 8.20 -15.55
C LYS A 195 -7.29 9.07 -16.33
N ASN A 196 -6.17 8.49 -16.76
CA ASN A 196 -5.16 9.16 -17.60
C ASN A 196 -4.54 10.39 -16.91
N ILE A 197 -3.97 10.16 -15.72
CA ILE A 197 -2.98 11.03 -15.09
C ILE A 197 -1.63 10.77 -15.80
N PRO A 198 -0.83 11.79 -16.13
CA PRO A 198 0.41 11.62 -16.87
C PRO A 198 1.60 11.21 -15.96
N TRP A 199 1.31 10.35 -14.98
CA TRP A 199 2.31 9.67 -14.16
C TRP A 199 1.74 8.41 -13.51
N LEU A 200 2.64 7.51 -13.12
CA LEU A 200 2.39 6.39 -12.23
C LEU A 200 3.23 6.56 -10.96
N THR A 201 2.72 6.11 -9.82
CA THR A 201 3.48 6.07 -8.56
C THR A 201 3.34 4.69 -7.94
N PHE A 202 4.47 4.05 -7.68
CA PHE A 202 4.56 2.71 -7.13
C PHE A 202 5.29 2.73 -5.78
N ALA A 203 5.02 1.73 -4.97
CA ALA A 203 5.76 1.41 -3.76
C ALA A 203 5.79 -0.11 -3.56
N SER A 204 6.68 -0.60 -2.71
CA SER A 204 6.79 -2.04 -2.43
C SER A 204 5.45 -2.59 -1.90
N HIS A 205 5.13 -3.83 -2.29
CA HIS A 205 3.90 -4.49 -1.87
C HIS A 205 3.98 -4.93 -0.40
N PRO A 206 2.90 -4.96 0.39
CA PRO A 206 2.96 -5.34 1.80
C PRO A 206 3.66 -6.69 2.06
N LEU A 207 3.57 -7.64 1.13
CA LEU A 207 4.26 -8.94 1.23
C LEU A 207 5.80 -8.81 1.28
N PHE A 208 6.40 -7.72 0.81
CA PHE A 208 7.85 -7.46 0.91
C PHE A 208 8.37 -7.55 2.36
N TRP A 209 7.60 -7.05 3.33
CA TRP A 209 7.97 -7.05 4.74
C TRP A 209 7.60 -8.33 5.49
N HIS A 210 6.77 -9.19 4.91
CA HIS A 210 6.12 -10.30 5.63
C HIS A 210 6.27 -11.69 4.99
N LYS A 211 6.65 -11.79 3.71
CA LYS A 211 6.67 -13.06 2.96
C LYS A 211 8.08 -13.42 2.48
N GLY A 212 8.42 -14.69 2.64
CA GLY A 212 9.40 -15.40 1.81
C GLY A 212 10.89 -15.16 2.13
N THR A 213 11.69 -15.87 1.36
CA THR A 213 13.14 -15.67 1.21
C THR A 213 13.44 -14.33 0.54
N ASP A 214 14.68 -13.85 0.65
CA ASP A 214 15.06 -12.56 0.06
C ASP A 214 14.92 -12.54 -1.48
N LEU A 215 15.03 -13.71 -2.14
CA LEU A 215 14.75 -13.87 -3.56
C LEU A 215 13.26 -13.68 -3.91
N GLU A 216 12.34 -14.15 -3.06
CA GLU A 216 10.90 -13.94 -3.27
C GLU A 216 10.52 -12.49 -3.01
N LYS A 217 11.16 -11.83 -2.04
CA LYS A 217 10.95 -10.41 -1.75
C LYS A 217 11.30 -9.49 -2.92
N MET A 218 12.26 -9.85 -3.76
CA MET A 218 12.58 -9.08 -4.98
C MET A 218 11.37 -8.85 -5.89
N LYS A 219 10.40 -9.79 -5.90
CA LYS A 219 9.14 -9.64 -6.67
C LYS A 219 8.18 -8.60 -6.08
N PHE A 220 8.38 -8.21 -4.82
CA PHE A 220 7.53 -7.27 -4.08
C PHE A 220 8.20 -5.90 -3.88
N ASP A 221 9.45 -5.75 -4.33
CA ASP A 221 10.28 -4.57 -4.08
C ASP A 221 10.22 -3.55 -5.23
N VAL A 222 9.98 -2.29 -4.89
CA VAL A 222 9.97 -1.18 -5.85
C VAL A 222 11.39 -0.80 -6.31
N GLU A 223 12.42 -1.02 -5.49
CA GLU A 223 13.81 -0.74 -5.89
C GLU A 223 14.29 -1.69 -6.99
N GLY A 224 13.82 -2.94 -6.99
CA GLY A 224 14.05 -3.89 -8.08
C GLY A 224 13.51 -3.38 -9.42
N LEU A 225 12.31 -2.79 -9.42
CA LEU A 225 11.74 -2.13 -10.60
C LEU A 225 12.53 -0.87 -10.97
N HIS A 226 12.91 -0.03 -10.00
CA HIS A 226 13.67 1.19 -10.22
C HIS A 226 15.01 0.92 -10.92
N VAL A 227 15.80 -0.03 -10.43
CA VAL A 227 17.09 -0.44 -11.03
C VAL A 227 16.90 -0.99 -12.44
N ALA A 228 15.94 -1.91 -12.62
CA ALA A 228 15.66 -2.49 -13.93
C ALA A 228 15.16 -1.44 -14.95
N LEU A 229 14.36 -0.47 -14.50
CA LEU A 229 13.90 0.62 -15.34
C LEU A 229 15.04 1.55 -15.75
N VAL A 230 15.86 2.01 -14.79
CA VAL A 230 17.00 2.92 -15.05
C VAL A 230 18.03 2.31 -16.01
N SER A 231 18.16 0.98 -16.06
CA SER A 231 19.00 0.31 -17.07
C SER A 231 18.44 0.31 -18.51
N LEU A 232 17.17 0.67 -18.71
CA LEU A 232 16.50 0.69 -20.03
C LEU A 232 16.21 2.10 -20.56
N ILE A 233 15.86 3.05 -19.69
CA ILE A 233 15.60 4.43 -20.12
C ILE A 233 16.93 5.11 -20.50
N GLY A 234 17.00 5.61 -21.72
CA GLY A 234 18.18 6.33 -22.23
C GLY A 234 18.35 7.73 -21.62
N GLU A 235 19.46 8.37 -21.96
CA GLU A 235 19.95 9.66 -21.43
C GLU A 235 18.95 10.84 -21.53
N ASN A 236 17.89 10.71 -22.33
CA ASN A 236 16.83 11.71 -22.47
C ASN A 236 15.84 11.73 -21.28
N CYS A 237 15.89 10.76 -20.38
CA CYS A 237 15.03 10.69 -19.20
C CYS A 237 15.72 11.28 -17.96
N HIS A 238 15.04 12.17 -17.25
CA HIS A 238 15.58 12.80 -16.04
C HIS A 238 15.34 11.93 -14.81
N VAL A 239 16.38 11.22 -14.36
CA VAL A 239 16.35 10.40 -13.13
C VAL A 239 16.73 11.25 -11.92
N VAL A 240 15.90 11.26 -10.88
CA VAL A 240 16.03 12.16 -9.71
C VAL A 240 15.74 11.41 -8.41
N SER A 241 16.61 11.58 -7.41
CA SER A 241 16.39 11.07 -6.06
C SER A 241 15.80 12.14 -5.16
N ASN A 242 14.47 12.23 -5.07
CA ASN A 242 13.71 13.25 -4.32
C ASN A 242 12.46 12.65 -3.66
N SER A 243 11.99 13.25 -2.57
CA SER A 243 10.72 12.86 -1.94
C SER A 243 9.52 13.09 -2.87
N ILE A 244 8.63 12.10 -2.95
CA ILE A 244 7.42 12.13 -3.76
C ILE A 244 6.27 12.65 -2.90
N VAL A 245 5.76 13.85 -3.24
CA VAL A 245 4.70 14.51 -2.48
C VAL A 245 3.31 14.02 -2.92
N LEU A 246 2.58 13.41 -2.00
CA LEU A 246 1.20 12.96 -2.21
C LEU A 246 0.24 14.11 -1.91
N GLU A 247 -0.04 14.96 -2.92
CA GLU A 247 -0.81 16.21 -2.72
C GLU A 247 -2.26 16.01 -2.22
N ASN A 248 -2.98 14.99 -2.70
CA ASN A 248 -4.43 14.85 -2.47
C ASN A 248 -4.76 13.66 -1.55
N TYR A 249 -4.30 13.77 -0.31
CA TYR A 249 -4.38 12.75 0.76
C TYR A 249 -5.55 12.96 1.74
N LEU A 250 -6.25 14.11 1.66
CA LEU A 250 -7.25 14.56 2.64
C LEU A 250 -8.67 13.98 2.43
N GLY A 251 -8.83 13.03 1.53
CA GLY A 251 -10.08 12.30 1.37
C GLY A 251 -10.28 11.27 2.49
N LEU A 252 -11.34 11.42 3.31
CA LEU A 252 -11.76 10.38 4.27
C LEU A 252 -11.88 8.99 3.65
N GLY A 253 -12.29 8.93 2.37
CA GLY A 253 -12.32 7.70 1.58
C GLY A 253 -10.95 7.04 1.39
N ALA A 254 -9.88 7.81 1.16
CA ALA A 254 -8.52 7.28 0.99
C ALA A 254 -7.98 6.66 2.28
N LEU A 255 -8.14 7.39 3.40
CA LEU A 255 -7.78 6.90 4.74
C LEU A 255 -8.52 5.60 5.09
N LEU A 256 -9.83 5.53 4.82
CA LEU A 256 -10.64 4.33 5.06
C LEU A 256 -10.25 3.19 4.11
N HIS A 257 -9.97 3.51 2.85
CA HIS A 257 -9.56 2.56 1.82
C HIS A 257 -8.24 1.87 2.15
N ASN A 258 -7.22 2.65 2.51
CA ASN A 258 -5.89 2.11 2.82
C ASN A 258 -5.88 1.40 4.17
N ARG A 259 -6.55 1.96 5.20
CA ARG A 259 -6.64 1.34 6.53
C ARG A 259 -7.28 -0.05 6.50
N ASN A 260 -8.25 -0.27 5.61
CA ASN A 260 -8.92 -1.56 5.41
C ASN A 260 -8.34 -2.37 4.24
N ALA A 261 -7.23 -1.90 3.63
CA ALA A 261 -6.60 -2.52 2.46
C ALA A 261 -7.60 -2.89 1.35
N LEU A 262 -8.55 -1.99 1.01
CA LEU A 262 -9.63 -2.27 0.06
C LEU A 262 -9.12 -2.50 -1.37
N GLY A 263 -8.00 -1.88 -1.74
CA GLY A 263 -7.39 -2.01 -3.08
C GLY A 263 -6.55 -3.27 -3.31
N PHE A 264 -6.49 -4.18 -2.34
CA PHE A 264 -5.76 -5.45 -2.40
C PHE A 264 -6.73 -6.64 -2.43
N PHE A 265 -6.37 -7.74 -3.06
CA PHE A 265 -7.15 -8.98 -3.08
C PHE A 265 -6.89 -9.77 -1.81
N LYS A 266 -7.81 -9.66 -0.85
CA LYS A 266 -7.67 -10.21 0.50
C LYS A 266 -8.93 -10.92 0.98
N ILE A 267 -8.75 -11.93 1.82
CA ILE A 267 -9.82 -12.58 2.59
C ILE A 267 -10.35 -11.56 3.62
N ARG A 268 -11.67 -11.30 3.61
CA ARG A 268 -12.35 -10.30 4.47
C ARG A 268 -13.44 -10.92 5.36
N GLY A 269 -13.28 -12.19 5.71
CA GLY A 269 -14.28 -12.93 6.49
C GLY A 269 -15.55 -13.21 5.67
N LYS A 270 -16.73 -13.01 6.27
CA LYS A 270 -18.03 -13.34 5.65
C LYS A 270 -18.51 -12.36 4.56
N VAL A 271 -17.75 -11.32 4.24
CA VAL A 271 -18.12 -10.31 3.24
C VAL A 271 -17.04 -10.28 2.16
N SER A 272 -17.43 -10.53 0.91
CA SER A 272 -16.58 -10.42 -0.28
C SER A 272 -17.14 -9.35 -1.21
N PHE A 273 -16.24 -8.62 -1.87
CA PHE A 273 -16.52 -7.61 -2.90
C PHE A 273 -15.40 -7.58 -3.93
#